data_AF-A0A838DGX0-F1
#
_entry.id   AF-A0A838DGX0-F1
#
_cell.length_a   1.000
_cell.length_b   1.000
_cell.length_c   1.000
_cell.angle_alpha   90.00
_cell.angle_beta   90.00
_cell.angle_gamma   90.00
#
_symmetry.space_group_name_H-M   'P 1'
#
loop_
_entity.id
_entity.type
_entity.pdbx_description
1 polymer ?
#
loop_
_entity_poly.entity_id
_entity_poly.type
_entity_poly.pdbx_seq_one_letter_code
_entity_poly.pdbx_strand_id
1 'polypeptide(L)'
;MNWFRENYERVALSAAVLFLLLCAFFIWRSAATFDANFAALQAPGPAKAAAPPAKALELEAAATKLRQPPQWTFSGRSGLFVPEKHFIGPDGLPATLQTTEVHPPVPNDWLEQFALPIADANVLSQDPDEDGFPNLEEWQARTTPTDKNSHPPFLAKLKMKSFSREPFRLVFASWTGDAFGINTSDLREPTQFLKVGDAIRGTKFTIVEFAEKYEPNQYGTDVDVSELTLENQETRERLKLVKEKIMISPESVANFVYTWRERREFSVKKDQEFSLPPEQRIRYKLIDVQPDKAVIVNTQKPQERIDIPLLTS
;
A
#
# COMPACT_ATOMS: atom_id res chain seq x y z
N MET A 1 94.60 78.94 56.86
CA MET A 1 93.72 78.61 55.71
C MET A 1 93.39 79.84 54.84
N ASN A 2 94.28 80.83 54.71
CA ASN A 2 94.03 82.04 53.89
C ASN A 2 94.80 82.06 52.55
N TRP A 3 95.86 81.24 52.40
CA TRP A 3 96.64 81.16 51.15
C TRP A 3 95.82 80.61 49.96
N PHE A 4 94.93 79.64 50.23
CA PHE A 4 94.02 79.05 49.23
C PHE A 4 92.96 80.03 48.73
N ARG A 5 92.60 81.07 49.49
CA ARG A 5 91.66 82.12 49.04
C ARG A 5 92.33 83.17 48.17
N GLU A 6 93.59 83.53 48.43
CA GLU A 6 94.33 84.50 47.60
C GLU A 6 94.84 83.90 46.29
N ASN A 7 95.15 82.60 46.25
CA ASN A 7 95.70 81.93 45.05
C ASN A 7 94.72 80.93 44.41
N TYR A 8 93.40 81.14 44.56
CA TYR A 8 92.38 80.23 44.05
C TYR A 8 92.51 79.98 42.54
N GLU A 9 92.86 80.99 41.76
CA GLU A 9 93.04 80.88 40.32
C GLU A 9 94.13 79.85 39.94
N ARG A 10 95.25 79.82 40.67
CA ARG A 10 96.35 78.88 40.42
C ARG A 10 95.96 77.44 40.79
N VAL A 11 95.14 77.27 41.82
CA VAL A 11 94.61 75.97 42.24
C VAL A 11 93.55 75.47 41.25
N ALA A 12 92.69 76.35 40.73
CA ALA A 12 91.73 76.02 39.69
C ALA A 12 92.43 75.62 38.38
N LEU A 13 93.50 76.34 38.00
CA LEU A 13 94.26 76.06 36.79
C LEU A 13 95.03 74.72 36.91
N SER A 14 95.64 74.43 38.06
CA SER A 14 96.30 73.13 38.28
C SER A 14 95.31 71.97 38.31
N ALA A 15 94.13 72.15 38.91
CA ALA A 15 93.06 71.16 38.86
C ALA A 15 92.55 70.92 37.44
N ALA A 16 92.39 71.98 36.63
CA ALA A 16 91.97 71.87 35.24
C ALA A 16 93.00 71.12 34.38
N VAL A 17 94.30 71.41 34.56
CA VAL A 17 95.38 70.69 33.88
C VAL A 17 95.40 69.21 34.26
N LEU A 18 95.24 68.90 35.55
CA LEU A 18 95.21 67.52 36.03
C LEU A 18 93.99 66.75 35.48
N PHE A 19 92.84 67.43 35.38
CA PHE A 19 91.65 66.87 34.76
C PHE A 19 91.84 66.59 33.27
N LEU A 20 92.45 67.51 32.51
CA LEU A 20 92.76 67.31 31.10
C LEU A 20 93.73 66.14 30.89
N LEU A 21 94.74 65.98 31.75
CA LEU A 21 95.66 64.83 31.68
C LEU A 21 94.95 63.50 31.96
N LEU A 22 94.02 63.46 32.92
CA LEU A 22 93.19 62.28 33.16
C LEU A 22 92.32 61.94 31.95
N CYS A 23 91.64 62.92 31.36
CA CYS A 23 90.85 62.72 30.15
C CYS A 23 91.70 62.18 28.99
N ALA A 24 92.89 62.76 28.77
CA ALA A 24 93.81 62.31 27.73
C ALA A 24 94.25 60.84 27.97
N PHE A 25 94.53 60.46 29.21
CA PHE A 25 94.87 59.09 29.56
C PHE A 25 93.72 58.11 29.30
N PHE A 26 92.48 58.48 29.63
CA PHE A 26 91.30 57.64 29.36
C PHE A 26 91.06 57.46 27.86
N ILE A 27 91.21 58.52 27.06
CA ILE A 27 91.07 58.46 25.60
C ILE A 27 92.17 57.58 24.99
N TRP A 28 93.41 57.69 25.46
CA TRP A 28 94.49 56.84 24.96
C TRP A 28 94.25 55.36 25.30
N ARG A 29 93.80 55.07 26.53
CA ARG A 29 93.47 53.71 26.94
C ARG A 29 92.32 53.11 26.11
N SER A 30 91.27 53.89 25.82
CA SER A 30 90.14 53.40 25.01
C SER A 30 90.54 53.18 23.55
N ALA A 31 91.39 54.04 22.98
CA ALA A 31 91.93 53.84 21.64
C ALA A 31 92.80 52.57 21.57
N ALA A 32 93.62 52.30 22.59
CA ALA A 32 94.48 51.12 22.62
C ALA A 32 93.71 49.78 22.75
N THR A 33 92.51 49.79 23.34
CA THR A 33 91.69 48.57 23.49
C THR A 33 90.64 48.39 22.39
N PHE A 34 90.47 49.37 21.49
CA PHE A 34 89.45 49.34 20.44
C PHE A 34 89.68 48.20 19.44
N ASP A 35 90.91 48.02 18.95
CA ASP A 35 91.23 46.99 17.95
C ASP A 35 90.92 45.57 18.46
N ALA A 36 91.25 45.28 19.72
CA ALA A 36 90.99 43.98 20.33
C ALA A 36 89.48 43.70 20.48
N ASN A 37 88.69 44.72 20.88
CA ASN A 37 87.25 44.59 21.03
C ASN A 37 86.53 44.49 19.67
N PHE A 38 87.03 45.19 18.64
CA PHE A 38 86.47 45.14 17.30
C PHE A 38 86.72 43.77 16.64
N ALA A 39 87.93 43.20 16.82
CA ALA A 39 88.26 41.87 16.33
C ALA A 39 87.35 40.78 16.95
N ALA A 40 87.01 40.89 18.23
CA ALA A 40 86.11 39.94 18.89
C ALA A 40 84.67 39.99 18.34
N LEU A 41 84.21 41.14 17.87
CA LEU A 41 82.87 41.31 17.27
C LEU A 41 82.77 40.81 15.82
N GLN A 42 83.89 40.69 15.12
CA GLN A 42 83.94 40.19 13.74
C GLN A 42 84.11 38.67 13.64
N ALA A 43 84.25 37.95 14.75
CA ALA A 43 84.33 36.50 14.71
C ALA A 43 82.97 35.89 14.30
N PRO A 44 82.86 35.19 13.16
CA PRO A 44 81.61 34.54 12.77
C PRO A 44 81.28 33.41 13.75
N GLY A 45 80.05 33.42 14.29
CA GLY A 45 79.56 32.34 15.15
C GLY A 45 79.51 30.99 14.43
N PRO A 46 79.54 29.85 15.15
CA PRO A 46 79.54 28.53 14.53
C PRO A 46 78.26 28.31 13.72
N ALA A 47 78.41 27.94 12.45
CA ALA A 47 77.29 27.70 11.53
C ALA A 47 76.46 26.48 11.96
N LYS A 48 75.16 26.66 12.14
CA LYS A 48 74.21 25.59 12.48
C LYS A 48 73.72 24.94 11.18
N ALA A 49 73.92 23.62 11.02
CA ALA A 49 73.48 22.89 9.83
C ALA A 49 71.94 22.87 9.73
N ALA A 50 71.40 23.24 8.57
CA ALA A 50 69.96 23.25 8.30
C ALA A 50 69.43 21.81 8.10
N ALA A 51 68.29 21.48 8.72
CA ALA A 51 67.62 20.20 8.54
C ALA A 51 66.92 20.12 7.16
N PRO A 52 66.85 18.93 6.52
CA PRO A 52 66.18 18.78 5.23
C PRO A 52 64.65 18.97 5.33
N PRO A 53 63.98 19.43 4.26
CA PRO A 53 62.54 19.67 4.26
C PRO A 53 61.76 18.36 4.39
N ALA A 54 60.63 18.39 5.11
CA ALA A 54 59.78 17.21 5.35
C ALA A 54 59.21 16.67 4.02
N LYS A 55 59.24 15.34 3.84
CA LYS A 55 58.67 14.66 2.66
C LYS A 55 57.17 14.96 2.52
N ALA A 56 56.76 15.40 1.32
CA ALA A 56 55.39 15.79 1.00
C ALA A 56 54.47 14.56 0.77
N LEU A 57 54.13 13.85 1.84
CA LEU A 57 53.21 12.70 1.83
C LEU A 57 51.85 13.02 1.19
N GLU A 58 51.37 14.26 1.35
CA GLU A 58 50.12 14.75 0.74
C GLU A 58 50.15 14.74 -0.79
N LEU A 59 51.33 15.00 -1.38
CA LEU A 59 51.49 15.03 -2.83
C LEU A 59 51.38 13.63 -3.44
N GLU A 60 51.97 12.63 -2.77
CA GLU A 60 51.90 11.23 -3.19
C GLU A 60 50.48 10.66 -3.02
N ALA A 61 49.79 11.02 -1.93
CA ALA A 61 48.40 10.66 -1.73
C ALA A 61 47.48 11.24 -2.82
N ALA A 62 47.67 12.52 -3.18
CA ALA A 62 46.94 13.17 -4.26
C ALA A 62 47.22 12.52 -5.64
N ALA A 63 48.49 12.21 -5.92
CA ALA A 63 48.88 11.54 -7.17
C ALA A 63 48.26 10.14 -7.29
N THR A 64 48.11 9.42 -6.17
CA THR A 64 47.48 8.10 -6.15
C THR A 64 45.99 8.17 -6.46
N LYS A 65 45.28 9.17 -5.91
CA LYS A 65 43.84 9.40 -6.20
C LYS A 65 43.58 9.78 -7.66
N LEU A 66 44.51 10.48 -8.31
CA LEU A 66 44.40 10.83 -9.74
C LEU A 66 44.54 9.62 -10.67
N ARG A 67 45.29 8.58 -10.27
CA ARG A 67 45.48 7.36 -11.07
C ARG A 67 44.24 6.47 -11.11
N GLN A 68 43.36 6.58 -10.12
CA GLN A 68 42.08 5.89 -10.07
C GLN A 68 40.97 6.92 -9.90
N PRO A 69 40.61 7.64 -10.97
CA PRO A 69 39.54 8.61 -10.89
C PRO A 69 38.25 7.87 -10.53
N PRO A 70 37.46 8.40 -9.56
CA PRO A 70 36.18 7.80 -9.19
C PRO A 70 35.31 7.68 -10.44
N GLN A 71 34.94 6.46 -10.79
CA GLN A 71 34.02 6.20 -11.88
C GLN A 71 32.61 6.52 -11.37
N TRP A 72 31.85 7.26 -12.17
CA TRP A 72 30.44 7.48 -11.91
C TRP A 72 29.70 6.14 -12.02
N THR A 73 29.27 5.59 -10.90
CA THR A 73 28.41 4.42 -10.87
C THR A 73 26.97 4.88 -10.73
N PHE A 74 26.15 4.63 -11.75
CA PHE A 74 24.72 4.94 -11.73
C PHE A 74 24.00 4.04 -10.71
N SER A 75 23.42 4.64 -9.68
CA SER A 75 22.60 3.96 -8.68
C SER A 75 21.13 4.38 -8.82
N GLY A 76 20.42 3.81 -9.79
CA GLY A 76 18.94 3.89 -9.85
C GLY A 76 18.34 5.01 -10.71
N ARG A 77 17.00 5.05 -10.77
CA ARG A 77 16.15 5.71 -11.80
C ARG A 77 16.35 7.23 -12.04
N SER A 78 17.12 7.95 -11.22
CA SER A 78 17.37 9.39 -11.40
C SER A 78 18.63 9.65 -12.25
N GLY A 79 18.42 9.80 -13.56
CA GLY A 79 19.45 10.36 -14.43
C GLY A 79 19.60 11.87 -14.20
N LEU A 80 20.80 12.43 -14.47
CA LEU A 80 21.09 13.87 -14.44
C LEU A 80 20.09 14.75 -15.23
N PHE A 81 19.30 14.15 -16.12
CA PHE A 81 18.36 14.83 -17.01
C PHE A 81 16.88 14.43 -16.79
N VAL A 82 16.60 13.54 -15.83
CA VAL A 82 15.23 13.18 -15.47
C VAL A 82 15.03 13.59 -14.01
N PRO A 83 14.40 14.74 -13.74
CA PRO A 83 14.16 15.18 -12.38
C PRO A 83 13.29 14.17 -11.65
N GLU A 84 13.66 13.85 -10.42
CA GLU A 84 12.84 13.02 -9.54
C GLU A 84 11.53 13.76 -9.21
N LYS A 85 10.40 13.06 -9.26
CA LYS A 85 9.10 13.63 -8.89
C LYS A 85 9.03 13.74 -7.36
N HIS A 86 8.82 14.96 -6.87
CA HIS A 86 8.68 15.26 -5.46
C HIS A 86 7.22 15.59 -5.14
N PHE A 87 6.75 15.08 -4.01
CA PHE A 87 5.39 15.27 -3.49
C PHE A 87 5.48 15.73 -2.04
N ILE A 88 4.39 16.28 -1.50
CA ILE A 88 4.31 16.54 -0.06
C ILE A 88 3.63 15.32 0.57
N GLY A 89 4.35 14.63 1.44
CA GLY A 89 3.83 13.52 2.21
C GLY A 89 2.74 13.95 3.20
N PRO A 90 1.98 12.99 3.75
CA PRO A 90 0.95 13.27 4.76
C PRO A 90 1.52 13.89 6.06
N ASP A 91 2.83 13.75 6.28
CA ASP A 91 3.62 14.37 7.35
C ASP A 91 4.06 15.81 7.04
N GLY A 92 3.75 16.33 5.85
CA GLY A 92 4.13 17.67 5.40
C GLY A 92 5.58 17.77 4.92
N LEU A 93 6.30 16.65 4.79
CA LEU A 93 7.68 16.61 4.31
C LEU A 93 7.75 16.31 2.81
N PRO A 94 8.79 16.77 2.09
CA PRO A 94 9.02 16.37 0.71
C PRO A 94 9.30 14.87 0.65
N ALA A 95 8.43 14.15 -0.05
CA ALA A 95 8.50 12.74 -0.32
C ALA A 95 8.82 12.49 -1.80
N THR A 96 9.53 11.42 -2.10
CA THR A 96 9.73 10.96 -3.48
C THR A 96 9.04 9.63 -3.70
N LEU A 97 8.92 9.22 -4.96
CA LEU A 97 8.29 7.94 -5.33
C LEU A 97 9.01 6.71 -4.75
N GLN A 98 10.25 6.87 -4.29
CA GLN A 98 11.08 5.80 -3.73
C GLN A 98 10.95 5.71 -2.21
N THR A 99 10.66 6.83 -1.54
CA THR A 99 10.62 6.90 -0.07
C THR A 99 9.22 6.67 0.49
N THR A 100 8.18 7.03 -0.27
CA THR A 100 6.80 7.08 0.24
C THR A 100 5.82 6.63 -0.83
N GLU A 101 4.91 5.75 -0.46
CA GLU A 101 3.72 5.45 -1.28
C GLU A 101 2.80 6.66 -1.26
N VAL A 102 2.58 7.27 -2.43
CA VAL A 102 1.80 8.51 -2.55
C VAL A 102 0.32 8.22 -2.33
N HIS A 103 -0.16 7.07 -2.83
CA HIS A 103 -1.56 6.66 -2.75
C HIS A 103 -1.71 5.22 -2.21
N PRO A 104 -1.48 4.98 -0.91
CA PRO A 104 -1.70 3.68 -0.31
C PRO A 104 -3.17 3.24 -0.50
N PRO A 105 -3.45 1.94 -0.78
CA PRO A 105 -2.53 0.80 -0.76
C PRO A 105 -1.82 0.51 -2.11
N VAL A 106 -1.96 1.39 -3.11
CA VAL A 106 -1.47 1.13 -4.48
C VAL A 106 0.01 1.54 -4.61
N PRO A 107 0.90 0.64 -5.05
CA PRO A 107 2.31 0.97 -5.27
C PRO A 107 2.51 2.02 -6.36
N ASN A 108 3.45 2.95 -6.14
CA ASN A 108 3.78 4.00 -7.10
C ASN A 108 4.20 3.44 -8.47
N ASP A 109 4.90 2.31 -8.49
CA ASP A 109 5.33 1.63 -9.74
C ASP A 109 4.15 1.23 -10.62
N TRP A 110 3.02 0.82 -10.03
CA TRP A 110 1.82 0.45 -10.78
C TRP A 110 1.19 1.68 -11.43
N LEU A 111 1.08 2.79 -10.68
CA LEU A 111 0.58 4.06 -11.21
C LEU A 111 1.46 4.59 -12.36
N GLU A 112 2.79 4.47 -12.23
CA GLU A 112 3.72 4.87 -13.30
C GLU A 112 3.67 3.94 -14.52
N GLN A 113 3.53 2.63 -14.32
CA GLN A 113 3.44 1.65 -15.40
C GLN A 113 2.25 1.94 -16.32
N PHE A 114 1.11 2.33 -15.74
CA PHE A 114 -0.10 2.67 -16.48
C PHE A 114 -0.21 4.17 -16.81
N ALA A 115 0.86 4.94 -16.59
CA ALA A 115 0.92 6.38 -16.83
C ALA A 115 -0.23 7.18 -16.18
N LEU A 116 -0.71 6.72 -15.02
CA LEU A 116 -1.77 7.38 -14.26
C LEU A 116 -1.26 8.67 -13.62
N PRO A 117 -2.11 9.71 -13.47
CA PRO A 117 -1.72 10.98 -12.89
C PRO A 117 -1.49 10.87 -11.38
N ILE A 118 -0.32 10.36 -10.98
CA ILE A 118 0.07 10.15 -9.57
C ILE A 118 0.05 11.45 -8.73
N ALA A 119 0.11 12.62 -9.36
CA ALA A 119 0.01 13.90 -8.69
C ALA A 119 -1.42 14.22 -8.21
N ASP A 120 -2.43 13.57 -8.78
CA ASP A 120 -3.82 13.82 -8.45
C ASP A 120 -4.19 13.09 -7.15
N ALA A 121 -4.69 13.84 -6.17
CA ALA A 121 -5.15 13.29 -4.89
C ALA A 121 -6.26 12.23 -5.05
N ASN A 122 -7.03 12.31 -6.14
CA ASN A 122 -8.17 11.43 -6.41
C ASN A 122 -7.85 10.34 -7.45
N VAL A 123 -6.58 10.12 -7.82
CA VAL A 123 -6.19 9.16 -8.87
C VAL A 123 -6.77 7.77 -8.64
N LEU A 124 -6.89 7.31 -7.40
CA LEU A 124 -7.47 6.00 -7.06
C LEU A 124 -8.97 5.88 -7.38
N SER A 125 -9.69 7.00 -7.43
CA SER A 125 -11.12 7.08 -7.75
C SER A 125 -11.40 7.48 -9.20
N GLN A 126 -10.36 7.77 -9.97
CA GLN A 126 -10.49 8.04 -11.40
C GLN A 126 -10.70 6.74 -12.17
N ASP A 127 -11.38 6.87 -13.30
CA ASP A 127 -11.70 5.81 -14.27
C ASP A 127 -11.26 6.34 -15.65
N PRO A 128 -10.01 6.10 -16.08
CA PRO A 128 -9.45 6.65 -17.30
C PRO A 128 -10.03 6.07 -18.60
N ASP A 129 -10.50 4.83 -18.58
CA ASP A 129 -11.04 4.12 -19.76
C ASP A 129 -12.59 4.10 -19.81
N GLU A 130 -13.22 4.71 -18.81
CA GLU A 130 -14.66 4.92 -18.65
C GLU A 130 -15.46 3.61 -18.64
N ASP A 131 -14.87 2.54 -18.11
CA ASP A 131 -15.50 1.23 -18.03
C ASP A 131 -16.43 1.06 -16.81
N GLY A 132 -16.38 2.01 -15.86
CA GLY A 132 -17.14 2.02 -14.60
C GLY A 132 -16.42 1.39 -13.40
N PHE A 133 -15.13 1.06 -13.53
CA PHE A 133 -14.26 0.58 -12.47
C PHE A 133 -13.19 1.64 -12.14
N PRO A 134 -13.07 2.08 -10.88
CA PRO A 134 -12.01 2.99 -10.50
C PRO A 134 -10.68 2.23 -10.39
N ASN A 135 -9.58 2.96 -10.58
CA ASN A 135 -8.21 2.45 -10.50
C ASN A 135 -7.94 1.57 -9.26
N LEU A 136 -8.52 1.89 -8.10
CA LEU A 136 -8.38 1.09 -6.88
C LEU A 136 -8.95 -0.33 -7.02
N GLU A 137 -10.12 -0.47 -7.62
CA GLU A 137 -10.78 -1.76 -7.80
C GLU A 137 -10.05 -2.62 -8.82
N GLU A 138 -9.56 -2.00 -9.88
CA GLU A 138 -8.75 -2.67 -10.90
C GLU A 138 -7.39 -3.15 -10.38
N TRP A 139 -6.75 -2.35 -9.52
CA TRP A 139 -5.54 -2.78 -8.82
C TRP A 139 -5.79 -4.02 -7.95
N GLN A 140 -6.91 -4.05 -7.21
CA GLN A 140 -7.31 -5.21 -6.40
C GLN A 140 -7.61 -6.44 -7.26
N ALA A 141 -8.24 -6.23 -8.43
CA ALA A 141 -8.57 -7.28 -9.39
C ALA A 141 -7.41 -7.69 -10.30
N ARG A 142 -6.26 -7.00 -10.23
CA ARG A 142 -5.08 -7.18 -11.09
C ARG A 142 -5.40 -6.99 -12.58
N THR A 143 -6.27 -6.03 -12.88
CA THR A 143 -6.62 -5.63 -14.25
C THR A 143 -5.87 -4.37 -14.67
N THR A 144 -6.07 -3.91 -15.91
CA THR A 144 -5.30 -2.78 -16.45
C THR A 144 -6.18 -1.53 -16.62
N PRO A 145 -5.89 -0.43 -15.91
CA PRO A 145 -6.73 0.78 -15.82
C PRO A 145 -6.75 1.69 -17.05
N THR A 146 -6.22 1.17 -18.16
CA THR A 146 -6.09 1.91 -19.43
C THR A 146 -6.68 1.12 -20.59
N ASP A 147 -7.08 -0.13 -20.37
CA ASP A 147 -7.69 -0.97 -21.39
C ASP A 147 -9.08 -1.39 -20.94
N LYS A 148 -10.05 -0.80 -21.64
CA LYS A 148 -11.48 -1.06 -21.47
C LYS A 148 -11.90 -2.52 -21.59
N ASN A 149 -11.08 -3.41 -22.14
CA ASN A 149 -11.39 -4.84 -22.22
C ASN A 149 -10.84 -5.64 -21.03
N SER A 150 -9.90 -5.06 -20.28
CA SER A 150 -9.30 -5.68 -19.11
C SER A 150 -9.94 -5.10 -17.86
N HIS A 151 -11.12 -5.61 -17.54
CA HIS A 151 -11.89 -5.14 -16.40
C HIS A 151 -12.33 -6.31 -15.50
N PRO A 152 -12.63 -6.06 -14.22
CA PRO A 152 -13.23 -7.06 -13.36
C PRO A 152 -14.62 -7.47 -13.88
N PRO A 153 -15.16 -8.63 -13.48
CA PRO A 153 -16.53 -8.98 -13.82
C PRO A 153 -17.50 -7.92 -13.31
N PHE A 154 -18.43 -7.44 -14.15
CA PHE A 154 -19.47 -6.48 -13.77
C PHE A 154 -20.26 -6.92 -12.52
N LEU A 155 -20.34 -8.22 -12.30
CA LEU A 155 -20.95 -8.81 -11.13
C LEU A 155 -20.32 -8.37 -9.79
N ALA A 156 -19.04 -7.96 -9.78
CA ALA A 156 -18.38 -7.44 -8.58
C ALA A 156 -19.07 -6.17 -8.02
N LYS A 157 -19.72 -5.39 -8.88
CA LYS A 157 -20.50 -4.19 -8.54
C LYS A 157 -21.93 -4.50 -8.06
N LEU A 158 -22.35 -5.76 -8.13
CA LEU A 158 -23.63 -6.19 -7.60
C LEU A 158 -23.48 -6.51 -6.11
N LYS A 159 -24.34 -5.92 -5.28
CA LYS A 159 -24.42 -6.20 -3.83
C LYS A 159 -25.87 -6.43 -3.43
N MET A 160 -26.09 -7.28 -2.44
CA MET A 160 -27.43 -7.50 -1.89
C MET A 160 -27.73 -6.41 -0.86
N LYS A 161 -28.79 -5.61 -1.05
CA LYS A 161 -29.20 -4.56 -0.10
C LYS A 161 -30.01 -5.13 1.06
N SER A 162 -30.97 -5.97 0.73
CA SER A 162 -31.86 -6.60 1.70
C SER A 162 -32.47 -7.85 1.09
N PHE A 163 -33.06 -8.69 1.93
CA PHE A 163 -33.73 -9.90 1.51
C PHE A 163 -34.99 -10.14 2.33
N SER A 164 -35.96 -10.80 1.70
CA SER A 164 -37.07 -11.45 2.39
C SER A 164 -36.96 -12.94 2.12
N ARG A 165 -36.57 -13.72 3.13
CA ARG A 165 -36.46 -15.17 3.06
C ARG A 165 -37.63 -15.78 3.83
N GLU A 166 -38.51 -16.45 3.10
CA GLU A 166 -39.59 -17.21 3.70
C GLU A 166 -39.28 -18.70 3.56
N PRO A 167 -39.18 -19.46 4.66
CA PRO A 167 -39.09 -20.92 4.57
C PRO A 167 -40.35 -21.45 3.89
N PHE A 168 -40.18 -22.40 2.99
CA PHE A 168 -41.30 -23.07 2.36
C PHE A 168 -42.00 -23.94 3.41
N ARG A 169 -43.32 -23.82 3.48
CA ARG A 169 -44.11 -24.44 4.56
C ARG A 169 -44.07 -25.95 4.54
N LEU A 170 -43.82 -26.59 3.39
CA LEU A 170 -43.85 -28.04 3.26
C LEU A 170 -42.42 -28.62 3.25
N VAL A 171 -42.23 -29.69 4.01
CA VAL A 171 -40.97 -30.42 4.12
C VAL A 171 -41.21 -31.86 3.71
N PHE A 172 -40.41 -32.37 2.78
CA PHE A 172 -40.42 -33.78 2.41
C PHE A 172 -39.65 -34.58 3.47
N ALA A 173 -40.36 -35.26 4.37
CA ALA A 173 -39.78 -35.91 5.54
C ALA A 173 -39.28 -37.32 5.23
N SER A 174 -40.08 -38.14 4.56
CA SER A 174 -39.75 -39.54 4.30
C SER A 174 -40.52 -40.09 3.11
N TRP A 175 -40.12 -41.24 2.60
CA TRP A 175 -40.87 -41.99 1.62
C TRP A 175 -40.80 -43.48 1.94
N THR A 176 -41.90 -44.19 1.69
CA THR A 176 -42.02 -45.63 1.90
C THR A 176 -42.81 -46.21 0.74
N GLY A 177 -42.12 -46.84 -0.22
CA GLY A 177 -42.77 -47.39 -1.41
C GLY A 177 -43.39 -46.28 -2.26
N ASP A 178 -44.72 -46.23 -2.32
CA ASP A 178 -45.49 -45.25 -3.10
C ASP A 178 -46.03 -44.08 -2.28
N ALA A 179 -45.74 -44.03 -0.97
CA ALA A 179 -46.22 -42.99 -0.06
C ALA A 179 -45.09 -42.04 0.37
N PHE A 180 -45.32 -40.74 0.23
CA PHE A 180 -44.42 -39.65 0.61
C PHE A 180 -44.94 -38.94 1.85
N GLY A 181 -44.14 -38.94 2.92
CA GLY A 181 -44.39 -38.23 4.16
C GLY A 181 -44.07 -36.74 4.01
N ILE A 182 -45.09 -35.89 4.06
CA ILE A 182 -44.98 -34.43 4.03
C ILE A 182 -45.28 -33.87 5.41
N ASN A 183 -44.40 -33.00 5.90
CA ASN A 183 -44.56 -32.26 7.15
C ASN A 183 -44.71 -30.76 6.87
N THR A 184 -45.26 -30.01 7.82
CA THR A 184 -45.35 -28.56 7.77
C THR A 184 -44.31 -27.91 8.71
N SER A 185 -43.55 -26.92 8.23
CA SER A 185 -42.50 -26.25 9.02
C SER A 185 -43.06 -25.40 10.16
N ASP A 186 -44.25 -24.82 9.97
CA ASP A 186 -44.85 -23.81 10.87
C ASP A 186 -45.65 -24.41 12.05
N LEU A 187 -45.54 -25.73 12.28
CA LEU A 187 -46.06 -26.52 13.41
C LEU A 187 -47.56 -26.97 13.36
N ARG A 188 -47.76 -28.17 13.97
CA ARG A 188 -48.99 -28.82 14.51
C ARG A 188 -49.75 -29.80 13.64
N GLU A 189 -49.48 -29.90 12.35
CA GLU A 189 -50.12 -30.96 11.56
C GLU A 189 -49.31 -32.25 11.64
N PRO A 190 -49.98 -33.42 11.79
CA PRO A 190 -49.28 -34.70 11.72
C PRO A 190 -48.74 -34.91 10.29
N THR A 191 -47.64 -35.63 10.19
CA THR A 191 -47.06 -36.04 8.90
C THR A 191 -48.13 -36.70 8.02
N GLN A 192 -48.31 -36.16 6.82
CA GLN A 192 -49.26 -36.69 5.84
C GLN A 192 -48.53 -37.61 4.88
N PHE A 193 -48.97 -38.87 4.77
CA PHE A 193 -48.44 -39.81 3.79
C PHE A 193 -49.34 -39.79 2.55
N LEU A 194 -48.81 -39.30 1.44
CA LEU A 194 -49.55 -39.03 0.20
C LEU A 194 -48.87 -39.71 -0.99
N LYS A 195 -49.63 -40.06 -2.02
CA LYS A 195 -49.09 -40.69 -3.24
C LYS A 195 -48.94 -39.66 -4.37
N VAL A 196 -48.27 -40.05 -5.45
CA VAL A 196 -48.24 -39.24 -6.68
C VAL A 196 -49.66 -39.01 -7.18
N GLY A 197 -50.02 -37.76 -7.44
CA GLY A 197 -51.37 -37.32 -7.85
C GLY A 197 -52.24 -36.81 -6.71
N ASP A 198 -51.89 -37.07 -5.45
CA ASP A 198 -52.66 -36.61 -4.30
C ASP A 198 -52.40 -35.13 -3.98
N ALA A 199 -53.43 -34.44 -3.51
CA ALA A 199 -53.35 -33.07 -3.01
C ALA A 199 -52.97 -33.04 -1.52
N ILE A 200 -52.06 -32.14 -1.16
CA ILE A 200 -51.58 -31.97 0.21
C ILE A 200 -52.61 -31.16 1.00
N ARG A 201 -53.17 -31.75 2.06
CA ARG A 201 -54.24 -31.10 2.84
C ARG A 201 -53.73 -29.79 3.44
N GLY A 202 -54.59 -28.77 3.43
CA GLY A 202 -54.26 -27.43 3.92
C GLY A 202 -53.46 -26.58 2.94
N THR A 203 -53.08 -27.10 1.77
CA THR A 203 -52.34 -26.36 0.74
C THR A 203 -52.93 -26.56 -0.65
N LYS A 204 -52.39 -25.82 -1.62
CA LYS A 204 -52.79 -25.85 -3.03
C LYS A 204 -51.85 -26.70 -3.88
N PHE A 205 -51.02 -27.54 -3.26
CA PHE A 205 -49.99 -28.31 -3.93
C PHE A 205 -50.40 -29.76 -4.11
N THR A 206 -50.09 -30.31 -5.28
CA THR A 206 -50.21 -31.74 -5.61
C THR A 206 -48.85 -32.34 -5.89
N ILE A 207 -48.65 -33.59 -5.52
CA ILE A 207 -47.42 -34.33 -5.84
C ILE A 207 -47.49 -34.78 -7.30
N VAL A 208 -46.49 -34.42 -8.12
CA VAL A 208 -46.47 -34.75 -9.55
C VAL A 208 -45.42 -35.80 -9.89
N GLU A 209 -44.24 -35.69 -9.28
CA GLU A 209 -43.11 -36.53 -9.66
C GLU A 209 -42.20 -36.77 -8.46
N PHE A 210 -41.58 -37.94 -8.42
CA PHE A 210 -40.57 -38.32 -7.44
C PHE A 210 -39.33 -38.81 -8.18
N ALA A 211 -38.17 -38.29 -7.80
CA ALA A 211 -36.88 -38.69 -8.34
C ALA A 211 -35.96 -39.11 -7.19
N GLU A 212 -35.66 -40.41 -7.14
CA GLU A 212 -34.74 -40.97 -6.16
C GLU A 212 -33.30 -40.55 -6.49
N LYS A 213 -32.62 -39.94 -5.52
CA LYS A 213 -31.25 -39.45 -5.69
C LYS A 213 -30.42 -39.69 -4.43
N TYR A 214 -29.17 -40.07 -4.66
CA TYR A 214 -28.18 -40.26 -3.61
C TYR A 214 -26.95 -39.43 -3.92
N GLU A 215 -26.47 -38.70 -2.92
CA GLU A 215 -25.24 -37.91 -3.02
C GLU A 215 -24.26 -38.36 -1.94
N PRO A 216 -22.98 -38.60 -2.29
CA PRO A 216 -21.96 -38.93 -1.31
C PRO A 216 -21.70 -37.70 -0.43
N ASN A 217 -21.81 -37.86 0.89
CA ASN A 217 -21.47 -36.80 1.83
C ASN A 217 -19.94 -36.62 1.94
N GLN A 218 -19.52 -35.64 2.75
CA GLN A 218 -18.10 -35.34 3.02
C GLN A 218 -17.30 -36.53 3.62
N TYR A 219 -17.98 -37.58 4.09
CA TYR A 219 -17.41 -38.78 4.69
C TYR A 219 -17.55 -40.02 3.78
N GLY A 220 -18.02 -39.86 2.53
CA GLY A 220 -18.20 -40.94 1.57
C GLY A 220 -19.40 -41.85 1.82
N THR A 221 -20.33 -41.44 2.68
CA THR A 221 -21.62 -42.14 2.85
C THR A 221 -22.66 -41.54 1.91
N ASP A 222 -23.36 -42.39 1.17
CA ASP A 222 -24.46 -41.97 0.30
C ASP A 222 -25.65 -41.51 1.16
N VAL A 223 -25.96 -40.22 1.08
CA VAL A 223 -27.12 -39.62 1.74
C VAL A 223 -28.26 -39.55 0.73
N ASP A 224 -29.44 -40.01 1.17
CA ASP A 224 -30.68 -39.89 0.40
C ASP A 224 -31.06 -38.41 0.26
N VAL A 225 -30.93 -37.88 -0.95
CA VAL A 225 -31.30 -36.52 -1.35
C VAL A 225 -32.41 -36.55 -2.38
N SER A 226 -33.30 -37.54 -2.29
CA SER A 226 -34.41 -37.70 -3.22
C SER A 226 -35.24 -36.42 -3.33
N GLU A 227 -35.65 -36.13 -4.56
CA GLU A 227 -36.39 -34.93 -4.93
C GLU A 227 -37.86 -35.27 -5.14
N LEU A 228 -38.75 -34.52 -4.48
CA LEU A 228 -40.19 -34.59 -4.67
C LEU A 228 -40.67 -33.32 -5.37
N THR A 229 -41.26 -33.45 -6.56
CA THR A 229 -41.81 -32.32 -7.32
C THR A 229 -43.28 -32.13 -7.00
N LEU A 230 -43.59 -30.94 -6.49
CA LEU A 230 -44.93 -30.44 -6.24
C LEU A 230 -45.35 -29.49 -7.34
N GLU A 231 -46.64 -29.48 -7.70
CA GLU A 231 -47.23 -28.49 -8.60
C GLU A 231 -48.33 -27.74 -7.86
N ASN A 232 -48.32 -26.41 -7.95
CA ASN A 232 -49.39 -25.57 -7.44
C ASN A 232 -50.58 -25.63 -8.40
N GLN A 233 -51.76 -25.99 -7.91
CA GLN A 233 -52.97 -26.12 -8.74
C GLN A 233 -53.44 -24.79 -9.35
N GLU A 234 -53.11 -23.64 -8.73
CA GLU A 234 -53.51 -22.32 -9.23
C GLU A 234 -52.48 -21.72 -10.18
N THR A 235 -51.21 -21.67 -9.77
CA THR A 235 -50.14 -21.01 -10.54
C THR A 235 -49.49 -21.95 -11.56
N ARG A 236 -49.74 -23.27 -11.47
CA ARG A 236 -49.02 -24.34 -12.19
C ARG A 236 -47.51 -24.30 -12.03
N GLU A 237 -47.02 -23.62 -11.00
CA GLU A 237 -45.60 -23.58 -10.67
C GLU A 237 -45.17 -24.92 -10.08
N ARG A 238 -44.02 -25.40 -10.53
CA ARG A 238 -43.42 -26.63 -10.06
C ARG A 238 -42.30 -26.33 -9.08
N LEU A 239 -42.35 -26.97 -7.92
CA LEU A 239 -41.37 -26.83 -6.85
C LEU A 239 -40.77 -28.19 -6.53
N LYS A 240 -39.44 -28.25 -6.40
CA LYS A 240 -38.75 -29.46 -5.96
C LYS A 240 -38.39 -29.36 -4.48
N LEU A 241 -38.86 -30.33 -3.70
CA LEU A 241 -38.46 -30.52 -2.31
C LEU A 241 -37.39 -31.59 -2.22
N VAL A 242 -36.30 -31.31 -1.49
CA VAL A 242 -35.27 -32.31 -1.19
C VAL A 242 -35.59 -32.95 0.15
N LYS A 243 -35.41 -34.27 0.25
CA LYS A 243 -35.67 -35.02 1.49
C LYS A 243 -34.95 -34.39 2.69
N GLU A 244 -35.70 -34.25 3.78
CA GLU A 244 -35.28 -33.73 5.09
C GLU A 244 -34.69 -32.30 5.06
N LYS A 245 -34.86 -31.56 3.95
CA LYS A 245 -34.39 -30.18 3.81
C LYS A 245 -35.56 -29.21 3.77
N ILE A 246 -35.49 -28.16 4.59
CA ILE A 246 -36.41 -27.03 4.53
C ILE A 246 -36.04 -26.21 3.30
N MET A 247 -36.90 -26.28 2.28
CA MET A 247 -36.74 -25.46 1.07
C MET A 247 -37.13 -24.01 1.35
N ILE A 248 -36.61 -23.11 0.54
CA ILE A 248 -36.97 -21.69 0.58
C ILE A 248 -38.09 -21.45 -0.41
N SER A 249 -39.10 -20.69 0.02
CA SER A 249 -40.26 -20.32 -0.79
C SER A 249 -39.84 -19.62 -2.09
N PRO A 250 -40.46 -19.95 -3.24
CA PRO A 250 -40.30 -19.20 -4.49
C PRO A 250 -40.61 -17.70 -4.34
N GLU A 251 -41.45 -17.34 -3.37
CA GLU A 251 -41.78 -15.94 -3.08
C GLU A 251 -40.66 -15.20 -2.33
N SER A 252 -39.56 -15.87 -1.98
CA SER A 252 -38.40 -15.19 -1.40
C SER A 252 -37.80 -14.22 -2.41
N VAL A 253 -37.50 -13.01 -1.95
CA VAL A 253 -37.01 -11.92 -2.79
C VAL A 253 -35.67 -11.43 -2.27
N ALA A 254 -34.71 -11.24 -3.18
CA ALA A 254 -33.50 -10.49 -2.92
C ALA A 254 -33.60 -9.10 -3.57
N ASN A 255 -33.31 -8.06 -2.80
CA ASN A 255 -33.16 -6.70 -3.32
C ASN A 255 -31.68 -6.46 -3.58
N PHE A 256 -31.33 -6.23 -4.83
CA PHE A 256 -29.97 -5.96 -5.26
C PHE A 256 -29.76 -4.47 -5.50
N VAL A 257 -28.54 -4.02 -5.23
CA VAL A 257 -28.00 -2.72 -5.63
C VAL A 257 -26.86 -2.99 -6.59
N TYR A 258 -26.92 -2.37 -7.75
CA TYR A 258 -25.88 -2.41 -8.76
C TYR A 258 -25.29 -1.01 -8.91
N THR A 259 -24.00 -0.86 -8.64
CA THR A 259 -23.31 0.44 -8.59
C THR A 259 -22.44 0.72 -9.82
N TRP A 260 -22.76 0.10 -10.96
CA TRP A 260 -22.04 0.36 -12.21
C TRP A 260 -22.56 1.63 -12.89
N ARG A 261 -21.71 2.67 -12.93
CA ARG A 261 -22.00 4.06 -13.35
C ARG A 261 -23.07 4.78 -12.52
N GLU A 262 -24.26 4.20 -12.46
CA GLU A 262 -25.40 4.69 -11.69
C GLU A 262 -25.81 3.63 -10.66
N ARG A 263 -26.22 4.10 -9.49
CA ARG A 263 -26.83 3.24 -8.49
C ARG A 263 -28.22 2.83 -8.96
N ARG A 264 -28.37 1.55 -9.30
CA ARG A 264 -29.66 0.94 -9.67
C ARG A 264 -30.08 -0.08 -8.64
N GLU A 265 -31.33 -0.02 -8.23
CA GLU A 265 -31.91 -0.96 -7.28
C GLU A 265 -33.01 -1.76 -7.96
N PHE A 266 -33.00 -3.08 -7.78
CA PHE A 266 -34.02 -3.96 -8.34
C PHE A 266 -34.23 -5.20 -7.46
N SER A 267 -35.43 -5.76 -7.53
CA SER A 267 -35.84 -6.93 -6.75
C SER A 267 -35.92 -8.15 -7.66
N VAL A 268 -35.37 -9.27 -7.20
CA VAL A 268 -35.37 -10.54 -7.93
C VAL A 268 -35.96 -11.61 -7.03
N LYS A 269 -37.00 -12.30 -7.51
CA LYS A 269 -37.57 -13.47 -6.84
C LYS A 269 -36.65 -14.68 -6.98
N LYS A 270 -36.80 -15.64 -6.08
CA LYS A 270 -36.13 -16.93 -6.23
C LYS A 270 -36.53 -17.58 -7.56
N ASP A 271 -35.56 -18.20 -8.21
CA ASP A 271 -35.64 -18.80 -9.52
C ASP A 271 -35.91 -17.83 -10.70
N GLN A 272 -35.98 -16.53 -10.44
CA GLN A 272 -36.11 -15.53 -11.48
C GLN A 272 -34.76 -15.27 -12.17
N GLU A 273 -34.81 -15.14 -13.49
CA GLU A 273 -33.67 -14.73 -14.30
C GLU A 273 -33.60 -13.20 -14.43
N PHE A 274 -32.38 -12.68 -14.40
CA PHE A 274 -32.10 -11.27 -14.66
C PHE A 274 -30.77 -11.13 -15.41
N SER A 275 -30.54 -9.96 -15.99
CA SER A 275 -29.30 -9.62 -16.69
C SER A 275 -28.76 -8.30 -16.15
N LEU A 276 -27.44 -8.10 -16.27
CA LEU A 276 -26.78 -6.89 -15.82
C LEU A 276 -26.25 -6.12 -17.04
N PRO A 277 -26.61 -4.84 -17.22
CA PRO A 277 -25.95 -3.98 -18.20
C PRO A 277 -24.46 -3.83 -17.84
N PRO A 278 -23.53 -3.82 -18.83
CA PRO A 278 -23.76 -3.83 -20.27
C PRO A 278 -23.97 -5.23 -20.87
N GLU A 279 -23.67 -6.29 -20.13
CA GLU A 279 -23.68 -7.69 -20.57
C GLU A 279 -25.08 -8.33 -20.54
N GLN A 280 -25.99 -7.87 -21.39
CA GLN A 280 -27.34 -8.44 -21.49
C GLN A 280 -27.37 -9.90 -22.01
N ARG A 281 -26.27 -10.36 -22.61
CA ARG A 281 -26.14 -11.74 -23.11
C ARG A 281 -26.02 -12.76 -21.98
N ILE A 282 -25.51 -12.34 -20.82
CA ILE A 282 -25.34 -13.21 -19.67
C ILE A 282 -26.58 -13.06 -18.79
N ARG A 283 -27.27 -14.18 -18.56
CA ARG A 283 -28.41 -14.25 -17.65
C ARG A 283 -28.01 -14.96 -16.38
N TYR A 284 -28.31 -14.32 -15.26
CA TYR A 284 -28.13 -14.84 -13.92
C TYR A 284 -29.47 -15.26 -13.35
N LYS A 285 -29.47 -16.32 -12.56
CA LYS A 285 -30.66 -16.84 -11.87
C LYS A 285 -30.40 -16.86 -10.37
N LEU A 286 -31.34 -16.33 -9.58
CA LEU A 286 -31.27 -16.39 -8.12
C LEU A 286 -31.67 -17.78 -7.62
N ILE A 287 -30.78 -18.45 -6.89
CA ILE A 287 -31.02 -19.82 -6.38
C ILE A 287 -31.33 -19.83 -4.89
N ASP A 288 -30.56 -19.08 -4.12
CA ASP A 288 -30.65 -19.05 -2.66
C ASP A 288 -30.38 -17.64 -2.14
N VAL A 289 -30.93 -17.34 -0.97
CA VAL A 289 -30.72 -16.08 -0.27
C VAL A 289 -30.44 -16.39 1.19
N GLN A 290 -29.27 -15.97 1.67
CA GLN A 290 -28.79 -16.14 3.04
C GLN A 290 -28.67 -14.76 3.72
N PRO A 291 -28.55 -14.71 5.05
CA PRO A 291 -28.47 -13.44 5.77
C PRO A 291 -27.30 -12.54 5.38
N ASP A 292 -26.19 -13.14 4.98
CA ASP A 292 -24.92 -12.50 4.66
C ASP A 292 -24.65 -12.42 3.14
N LYS A 293 -25.33 -13.24 2.33
CA LYS A 293 -25.10 -13.34 0.89
C LYS A 293 -26.30 -13.88 0.10
N ALA A 294 -26.40 -13.51 -1.17
CA ALA A 294 -27.28 -14.17 -2.13
C ALA A 294 -26.47 -15.09 -3.05
N VAL A 295 -27.01 -16.26 -3.39
CA VAL A 295 -26.36 -17.21 -4.30
C VAL A 295 -27.07 -17.18 -5.64
N ILE A 296 -26.33 -16.83 -6.68
CA ILE A 296 -26.80 -16.80 -8.06
C ILE A 296 -26.03 -17.82 -8.91
N VAL A 297 -26.59 -18.19 -10.05
CA VAL A 297 -25.91 -19.03 -11.06
C VAL A 297 -26.00 -18.38 -12.43
N ASN A 298 -24.96 -18.56 -13.24
CA ASN A 298 -25.03 -18.21 -14.65
C ASN A 298 -25.81 -19.29 -15.41
N THR A 299 -26.84 -18.89 -16.17
CA THR A 299 -27.66 -19.80 -16.99
C THR A 299 -26.86 -20.62 -18.01
N GLN A 300 -25.73 -20.10 -18.49
CA GLN A 300 -24.83 -20.81 -19.42
C GLN A 300 -23.92 -21.81 -18.70
N LYS A 301 -23.66 -21.59 -17.41
CA LYS A 301 -22.81 -22.44 -16.54
C LYS A 301 -23.51 -22.69 -15.21
N PRO A 302 -24.59 -23.51 -15.19
CA PRO A 302 -25.43 -23.69 -14.00
C PRO A 302 -24.72 -24.39 -12.84
N GLN A 303 -23.56 -24.99 -13.07
CA GLN A 303 -22.74 -25.62 -12.03
C GLN A 303 -21.93 -24.60 -11.22
N GLU A 304 -21.71 -23.40 -11.74
CA GLU A 304 -20.93 -22.35 -11.08
C GLU A 304 -21.86 -21.48 -10.22
N ARG A 305 -21.76 -21.68 -8.90
CA ARG A 305 -22.47 -20.87 -7.90
C ARG A 305 -21.66 -19.64 -7.57
N ILE A 306 -22.29 -18.48 -7.63
CA ILE A 306 -21.66 -17.19 -7.38
C ILE A 306 -22.32 -16.54 -6.18
N ASP A 307 -21.50 -16.17 -5.21
CA ASP A 307 -21.93 -15.57 -3.95
C ASP A 307 -21.86 -14.04 -4.05
N ILE A 308 -23.01 -13.39 -3.86
CA ILE A 308 -23.17 -11.93 -3.86
C ILE A 308 -23.28 -11.47 -2.41
N PRO A 309 -22.29 -10.73 -1.88
CA PRO A 309 -22.29 -10.33 -0.48
C PRO A 309 -23.35 -9.25 -0.19
N LEU A 310 -23.78 -9.19 1.08
CA LEU A 310 -24.59 -8.09 1.60
C LEU A 310 -23.84 -6.76 1.49
N LEU A 311 -24.56 -5.72 1.10
CA LEU A 311 -24.09 -4.34 1.09
C LEU A 311 -23.81 -3.92 2.53
N THR A 312 -22.53 -3.81 2.87
CA THR A 312 -22.10 -3.31 4.17
C THR A 312 -22.36 -1.80 4.21
N SER A 313 -23.14 -1.36 5.21
CA SER A 313 -23.48 0.04 5.46
C SER A 313 -22.31 0.83 6.02
#